data_AF-E4UBB4-F1
#
_entry.id   AF-E4UBB4-F1
#
_cell.length_a   1.000
_cell.length_b   1.000
_cell.length_c   1.000
_cell.angle_alpha   90.00
_cell.angle_beta   90.00
_cell.angle_gamma   90.00
#
_symmetry.space_group_name_H-M   'P 1'
#
loop_
_entity.id
_entity.type
_entity.pdbx_description
1 polymer ?
#
loop_
_entity_poly.entity_id
_entity_poly.type
_entity_poly.pdbx_seq_one_letter_code
_entity_poly.pdbx_strand_id
1 'polypeptide(L)'
;MQKLVSKIDYIIISFITWIIAWIIPLTYTQSSRRYRYNLINNYDDYIFFGMLLIPFCLLSSYCSYRILTHPKFKQYIQEHWNKAKEPIFILLFCLFLIWIIPHTGKTAYALYRSIPCENPFALFTNLPVLFLETTFLSTLYMQLYKIFRNKG
;
A
#
# COMPACT_ATOMS: atom_id res chain seq x y z
N MET A 1 -14.73 25.31 -2.78
CA MET A 1 -13.58 24.79 -1.99
C MET A 1 -13.41 23.26 -1.99
N GLN A 2 -14.25 22.45 -2.66
CA GLN A 2 -14.16 20.97 -2.62
C GLN A 2 -12.97 20.34 -3.39
N LYS A 3 -12.34 21.04 -4.36
CA LYS A 3 -11.25 20.48 -5.19
C LYS A 3 -9.90 20.35 -4.48
N LEU A 4 -9.62 21.16 -3.46
CA LEU A 4 -8.32 21.16 -2.77
C LEU A 4 -8.23 20.05 -1.72
N VAL A 5 -9.34 19.81 -1.01
CA VAL A 5 -9.43 18.79 0.06
C VAL A 5 -9.17 17.38 -0.50
N SER A 6 -9.64 17.08 -1.71
CA SER A 6 -9.43 15.76 -2.33
C SER A 6 -7.96 15.44 -2.68
N LYS A 7 -7.07 16.44 -2.77
CA LYS A 7 -5.64 16.21 -3.05
C LYS A 7 -4.89 15.87 -1.76
N ILE A 8 -5.22 16.56 -0.68
CA ILE A 8 -4.61 16.34 0.65
C ILE A 8 -5.04 14.97 1.18
N ASP A 9 -6.32 14.62 1.11
CA ASP A 9 -6.83 13.32 1.55
C ASP A 9 -6.15 12.16 0.81
N TYR A 10 -5.88 12.37 -0.48
CA TYR A 10 -5.23 11.38 -1.33
C TYR A 10 -3.76 11.16 -0.96
N ILE A 11 -3.03 12.23 -0.67
CA ILE A 11 -1.64 12.16 -0.20
C ILE A 11 -1.60 11.45 1.15
N ILE A 12 -2.52 11.77 2.06
CA ILE A 12 -2.62 11.13 3.37
C ILE A 12 -2.89 9.63 3.23
N ILE A 13 -3.84 9.22 2.37
CA ILE A 13 -4.17 7.80 2.15
C ILE A 13 -2.99 7.04 1.53
N SER A 14 -2.31 7.64 0.55
CA SER A 14 -1.11 7.05 -0.06
C SER A 14 -0.03 6.86 1.01
N PHE A 15 0.20 7.90 1.83
CA PHE A 15 1.19 7.87 2.90
C PHE A 15 0.88 6.81 3.96
N ILE A 16 -0.38 6.70 4.41
CA ILE A 16 -0.81 5.67 5.36
C ILE A 16 -0.56 4.26 4.80
N THR A 17 -0.87 4.03 3.53
CA THR A 17 -0.68 2.73 2.87
C THR A 17 0.79 2.30 2.90
N TRP A 18 1.70 3.25 2.66
CA TRP A 18 3.14 3.00 2.67
C TRP A 18 3.74 2.94 4.08
N ILE A 19 3.19 3.69 5.06
CA ILE A 19 3.55 3.54 6.47
C ILE A 19 3.22 2.13 6.96
N ILE A 20 2.04 1.59 6.58
CA ILE A 20 1.67 0.21 6.94
C ILE A 20 2.73 -0.76 6.40
N ALA A 21 3.12 -0.63 5.13
CA ALA A 21 4.18 -1.45 4.54
C ALA A 21 5.54 -1.31 5.27
N TRP A 22 5.89 -0.11 5.73
CA TRP A 22 7.15 0.16 6.44
C TRP A 22 7.17 -0.35 7.89
N ILE A 23 6.03 -0.38 8.58
CA ILE A 23 5.91 -0.88 9.97
C ILE A 23 5.88 -2.41 10.02
N ILE A 24 5.38 -3.09 8.98
CA ILE A 24 5.18 -4.55 9.00
C ILE A 24 6.47 -5.36 9.29
N PRO A 25 7.65 -5.02 8.78
CA PRO A 25 8.88 -5.72 9.17
C PRO A 25 9.12 -5.75 10.68
N LEU A 26 8.67 -4.74 11.43
CA LEU A 26 8.77 -4.68 12.90
C LEU A 26 7.82 -5.68 13.60
N THR A 27 6.70 -6.04 12.97
CA THR A 27 5.68 -6.93 13.55
C THR A 27 5.99 -8.40 13.27
N TYR A 28 6.52 -8.74 12.10
CA TYR A 28 6.95 -10.11 11.76
C TYR A 28 8.19 -10.58 12.55
N THR A 29 8.98 -9.65 13.09
CA THR A 29 10.19 -9.97 13.87
C THR A 29 9.91 -10.45 15.31
N GLN A 30 8.66 -10.48 15.77
CA GLN A 30 8.35 -10.80 17.17
C GLN A 30 8.43 -12.30 17.53
N SER A 31 8.47 -13.23 16.57
CA SER A 31 8.37 -14.68 16.89
C SER A 31 9.67 -15.32 17.39
N SER A 32 10.78 -14.59 17.49
CA SER A 32 12.07 -15.15 17.93
C SER A 32 12.85 -14.17 18.79
N ARG A 33 13.12 -14.53 20.06
CA ARG A 33 13.98 -13.76 20.99
C ARG A 33 15.38 -13.48 20.43
N ARG A 34 15.85 -14.27 19.45
CA ARG A 34 17.14 -14.08 18.76
C ARG A 34 17.12 -12.92 17.75
N TYR A 35 15.95 -12.60 17.18
CA TYR A 35 15.80 -11.54 16.17
C TYR A 35 15.56 -10.15 16.78
N ARG A 36 15.02 -10.08 18.00
CA ARG A 36 14.87 -8.81 18.73
C ARG A 36 16.23 -8.16 19.03
N TYR A 37 17.30 -8.95 19.15
CA TYR A 37 18.69 -8.48 19.27
C TYR A 37 19.26 -7.98 17.92
N ASN A 38 18.89 -8.57 16.79
CA ASN A 38 19.30 -8.10 15.46
C ASN A 38 18.58 -6.82 15.02
N LEU A 39 17.34 -6.58 15.47
CA LEU A 39 16.60 -5.36 15.12
C LEU A 39 17.24 -4.08 15.72
N ILE A 40 17.81 -4.19 16.93
CA ILE A 40 18.55 -3.10 17.60
C ILE A 40 19.93 -2.90 16.95
N ASN A 41 20.52 -3.96 16.39
CA ASN A 41 21.82 -3.91 15.70
C ASN A 41 21.74 -3.62 14.18
N ASN A 42 20.55 -3.67 13.56
CA ASN A 42 20.31 -3.38 12.14
C ASN A 42 19.42 -2.14 11.95
N TYR A 43 19.54 -1.16 12.86
CA TYR A 43 18.83 0.12 12.73
C TYR A 43 19.11 0.80 11.39
N ASP A 44 20.37 0.75 10.93
CA ASP A 44 20.79 1.31 9.65
C ASP A 44 20.10 0.64 8.46
N ASP A 45 19.96 -0.70 8.45
CA ASP A 45 19.23 -1.42 7.41
C ASP A 45 17.75 -1.07 7.40
N TYR A 46 17.14 -0.85 8.57
CA TYR A 46 15.75 -0.47 8.70
C TYR A 46 15.49 0.96 8.21
N ILE A 47 16.39 1.90 8.53
CA ILE A 47 16.33 3.27 8.03
C ILE A 47 16.60 3.28 6.51
N PHE A 48 17.58 2.51 6.03
CA PHE A 48 17.86 2.36 4.60
C PHE A 48 16.66 1.79 3.84
N PHE A 49 16.01 0.75 4.39
CA PHE A 49 14.76 0.21 3.86
C PHE A 49 13.69 1.30 3.78
N GLY A 50 13.47 2.06 4.86
CA GLY A 50 12.53 3.17 4.87
C GLY A 50 12.82 4.20 3.78
N MET A 51 14.08 4.63 3.66
CA MET A 51 14.52 5.58 2.61
C MET A 51 14.32 5.03 1.20
N LEU A 52 14.59 3.73 0.98
CA LEU A 52 14.37 3.06 -0.29
C LEU A 52 12.90 3.03 -0.68
N LEU A 53 11.96 2.94 0.27
CA LEU A 53 10.52 2.96 -0.04
C LEU A 53 10.00 4.35 -0.44
N ILE A 54 10.63 5.45 -0.01
CA ILE A 54 10.18 6.83 -0.29
C ILE A 54 9.95 7.11 -1.78
N PRO A 55 10.89 6.85 -2.70
CA PRO A 55 10.67 7.09 -4.13
C PRO A 55 9.52 6.24 -4.69
N PHE A 56 9.34 5.00 -4.22
CA PHE A 56 8.23 4.14 -4.65
C PHE A 56 6.90 4.60 -4.07
N CYS A 57 6.89 5.15 -2.85
CA CYS A 57 5.72 5.80 -2.27
C CYS A 57 5.27 6.99 -3.12
N LEU A 58 6.20 7.86 -3.51
CA LEU A 58 5.90 9.00 -4.37
C LEU A 58 5.42 8.56 -5.76
N LEU A 59 6.10 7.59 -6.37
CA LEU A 59 5.72 7.06 -7.68
C LEU A 59 4.36 6.37 -7.62
N SER A 60 4.07 5.64 -6.55
CA SER A 60 2.82 4.93 -6.33
C SER A 60 1.67 5.91 -6.17
N SER A 61 1.90 6.98 -5.39
CA SER A 61 0.96 8.09 -5.26
C SER A 61 0.76 8.82 -6.59
N TYR A 62 1.79 9.00 -7.41
CA TYR A 62 1.62 9.59 -8.73
C TYR A 62 0.78 8.69 -9.66
N CYS A 63 1.11 7.39 -9.75
CA CYS A 63 0.43 6.43 -10.63
C CYS A 63 -1.04 6.24 -10.23
N SER A 64 -1.31 6.06 -8.94
CA SER A 64 -2.68 5.96 -8.42
C SER A 64 -3.51 7.22 -8.72
N TYR A 65 -2.91 8.41 -8.65
CA TYR A 65 -3.59 9.66 -8.99
C TYR A 65 -3.94 9.71 -10.47
N ARG A 66 -3.02 9.29 -11.34
CA ARG A 66 -3.24 9.21 -12.79
C ARG A 66 -4.36 8.22 -13.13
N ILE A 67 -4.40 7.07 -12.47
CA ILE A 67 -5.50 6.09 -12.64
C ILE A 67 -6.83 6.71 -12.23
N LEU A 68 -6.90 7.33 -11.04
CA LEU A 68 -8.12 7.93 -10.51
C LEU A 68 -8.65 9.11 -11.33
N THR A 69 -7.77 9.84 -12.01
CA THR A 69 -8.14 11.00 -12.84
C THR A 69 -8.33 10.64 -14.31
N HIS A 70 -8.02 9.41 -14.73
CA HIS A 70 -8.17 8.98 -16.10
C HIS A 70 -9.66 8.96 -16.52
N PRO A 71 -10.04 9.59 -17.65
CA PRO A 71 -11.44 9.78 -18.03
C PRO A 71 -12.18 8.44 -18.23
N LYS A 72 -11.54 7.45 -18.87
CA LYS A 72 -12.12 6.11 -19.05
C LYS A 72 -12.37 5.39 -17.72
N PHE A 73 -11.45 5.53 -16.76
CA PHE A 73 -11.59 4.89 -15.46
C PHE A 73 -12.72 5.56 -14.65
N LYS A 74 -12.79 6.89 -14.70
CA LYS A 74 -13.88 7.64 -14.08
C LYS A 74 -15.25 7.25 -14.65
N GLN A 75 -15.36 7.13 -15.97
CA GLN A 75 -16.59 6.71 -16.63
C GLN A 75 -16.98 5.28 -16.23
N TYR A 76 -16.02 4.34 -16.25
CA TYR A 76 -16.25 2.95 -15.85
C TYR A 76 -16.78 2.83 -14.41
N ILE A 77 -16.15 3.55 -13.46
CA ILE A 77 -16.58 3.60 -12.06
C ILE A 77 -18.02 4.14 -11.96
N GLN A 78 -18.36 5.19 -12.72
CA GLN A 78 -19.70 5.78 -12.70
C GLN A 78 -20.77 4.81 -13.25
N GLU A 79 -20.47 4.10 -14.34
CA GLU A 79 -21.38 3.12 -14.95
C GLU A 79 -21.63 1.90 -14.05
N HIS A 80 -20.61 1.47 -13.29
CA HIS A 80 -20.67 0.26 -12.47
C HIS A 80 -20.85 0.56 -10.97
N TRP A 81 -21.04 1.82 -10.59
CA TRP A 81 -21.13 2.25 -9.19
C TRP A 81 -22.23 1.54 -8.41
N ASN A 82 -23.37 1.30 -9.04
CA ASN A 82 -24.50 0.65 -8.38
C ASN A 82 -24.21 -0.83 -8.08
N LYS A 83 -23.44 -1.51 -8.94
CA LYS A 83 -22.98 -2.89 -8.70
C LYS A 83 -21.96 -2.96 -7.56
N ALA A 84 -21.13 -1.91 -7.40
CA ALA A 84 -20.16 -1.84 -6.30
C ALA A 84 -20.80 -1.72 -4.91
N LYS A 85 -22.08 -1.34 -4.83
CA LYS A 85 -22.85 -1.27 -3.57
C LYS A 85 -23.52 -2.60 -3.20
N GLU A 86 -23.49 -3.59 -4.08
CA GLU A 86 -24.09 -4.88 -3.80
C GLU A 86 -23.37 -5.56 -2.63
N PRO A 87 -24.11 -6.18 -1.68
CA PRO A 87 -23.52 -6.79 -0.49
C PRO A 87 -22.52 -7.90 -0.83
N ILE A 88 -22.76 -8.63 -1.93
CA ILE A 88 -21.86 -9.67 -2.44
C ILE A 88 -20.52 -9.06 -2.86
N PHE A 89 -20.55 -7.93 -3.57
CA PHE A 89 -19.33 -7.24 -4.00
C PHE A 89 -18.52 -6.73 -2.79
N ILE A 90 -19.19 -6.17 -1.78
CA ILE A 90 -18.56 -5.73 -0.53
C ILE A 90 -17.91 -6.92 0.19
N LEU A 91 -18.57 -8.08 0.24
CA LEU A 91 -18.03 -9.27 0.90
C LEU A 91 -16.80 -9.82 0.17
N LEU A 92 -16.86 -9.94 -1.17
CA LEU A 92 -15.72 -10.33 -1.99
C LEU A 92 -14.54 -9.36 -1.83
N PHE A 93 -14.85 -8.06 -1.73
CA PHE A 93 -13.86 -7.03 -1.51
C PHE A 93 -13.21 -7.12 -0.13
N CYS A 94 -13.97 -7.39 0.93
CA CYS A 94 -13.42 -7.65 2.27
C CYS A 94 -12.52 -8.88 2.28
N LEU A 95 -12.93 -9.98 1.62
CA LEU A 95 -12.10 -11.18 1.48
C LEU A 95 -10.79 -10.88 0.73
N PHE A 96 -10.87 -10.07 -0.33
CA PHE A 96 -9.70 -9.62 -1.06
C PHE A 96 -8.76 -8.79 -0.17
N LEU A 97 -9.30 -7.86 0.63
CA LEU A 97 -8.52 -7.07 1.59
C LEU A 97 -7.83 -7.95 2.64
N ILE A 98 -8.53 -8.94 3.17
CA ILE A 98 -7.99 -9.92 4.12
C ILE A 98 -6.84 -10.71 3.50
N TRP A 99 -6.86 -10.96 2.20
CA TRP A 99 -5.79 -11.67 1.50
C TRP A 99 -4.60 -10.77 1.13
N ILE A 100 -4.86 -9.59 0.55
CA ILE A 100 -3.83 -8.71 0.01
C ILE A 100 -3.00 -8.03 1.11
N ILE A 101 -3.59 -7.72 2.28
CA ILE A 101 -2.86 -7.04 3.37
C ILE A 101 -1.74 -7.94 3.94
N PRO A 102 -2.00 -9.21 4.32
CA PRO A 102 -0.94 -10.14 4.72
C PRO A 102 0.06 -10.43 3.60
N HIS A 103 -0.39 -10.47 2.34
CA HIS A 103 0.51 -10.68 1.20
C HIS A 103 1.50 -9.52 1.04
N THR A 104 0.99 -8.28 1.02
CA THR A 104 1.79 -7.04 1.00
C THR A 104 2.80 -7.02 2.15
N GLY A 105 2.36 -7.47 3.34
CA GLY A 105 3.22 -7.58 4.50
C GLY A 105 4.36 -8.60 4.36
N LYS A 106 4.07 -9.77 3.81
CA LYS A 106 5.09 -10.78 3.48
C LYS A 106 6.07 -10.27 2.44
N THR A 107 5.60 -9.58 1.39
CA THR A 107 6.43 -8.99 0.35
C THR A 107 7.37 -7.92 0.93
N ALA A 108 6.85 -7.02 1.76
CA ALA A 108 7.64 -5.99 2.45
C ALA A 108 8.70 -6.61 3.38
N TYR A 109 8.36 -7.66 4.13
CA TYR A 109 9.31 -8.36 4.98
C TYR A 109 10.38 -9.13 4.18
N ALA A 110 10.00 -9.79 3.08
CA ALA A 110 10.93 -10.48 2.19
C ALA A 110 11.93 -9.50 1.55
N LEU A 111 11.44 -8.32 1.14
CA LEU A 111 12.25 -7.21 0.64
C LEU A 111 13.22 -6.71 1.72
N TYR A 112 12.73 -6.42 2.93
CA TYR A 112 13.57 -5.99 4.05
C TYR A 112 14.68 -7.01 4.35
N ARG A 113 14.36 -8.31 4.40
CA ARG A 113 15.35 -9.36 4.66
C ARG A 113 16.38 -9.51 3.55
N SER A 114 16.05 -9.11 2.31
CA SER A 114 16.97 -9.21 1.18
C SER A 114 18.06 -8.14 1.15
N ILE A 115 17.87 -7.03 1.87
CA ILE A 115 18.81 -5.91 1.96
C ILE A 115 20.14 -6.34 2.58
N PRO A 116 20.20 -6.90 3.81
CA PRO A 116 21.46 -7.34 4.41
C PRO A 116 22.08 -8.55 3.73
N CYS A 117 21.31 -9.28 2.90
CA CYS A 117 21.81 -10.42 2.15
C CYS A 117 22.30 -10.05 0.74
N GLU A 118 22.30 -8.76 0.39
CA GLU A 118 22.70 -8.24 -0.93
C GLU A 118 22.11 -9.06 -2.08
N ASN A 119 20.83 -9.43 -2.00
CA ASN A 119 20.19 -10.27 -3.01
C ASN A 119 19.45 -9.38 -4.05
N PRO A 120 20.10 -9.01 -5.17
CA PRO A 120 19.51 -8.09 -6.15
C PRO A 120 18.28 -8.69 -6.81
N PHE A 121 18.16 -10.02 -6.92
CA PHE A 121 17.01 -10.67 -7.53
C PHE A 121 15.75 -10.51 -6.66
N ALA A 122 15.89 -10.60 -5.35
CA ALA A 122 14.79 -10.37 -4.41
C ALA A 122 14.38 -8.88 -4.37
N LEU A 123 15.34 -7.96 -4.50
CA LEU A 123 15.05 -6.53 -4.68
C LEU A 123 14.29 -6.29 -6.00
N PHE A 124 14.75 -6.88 -7.10
CA PHE A 124 14.16 -6.68 -8.43
C PHE A 124 12.76 -7.29 -8.57
N THR A 125 12.45 -8.36 -7.84
CA THR A 125 11.15 -9.02 -7.90
C THR A 125 10.15 -8.49 -6.87
N ASN A 126 10.56 -8.31 -5.61
CA ASN A 126 9.63 -7.92 -4.55
C ASN A 126 9.31 -6.42 -4.57
N LEU A 127 10.24 -5.56 -5.02
CA LEU A 127 10.03 -4.12 -5.03
C LEU A 127 8.96 -3.68 -6.05
N PRO A 128 8.94 -4.17 -7.31
CA PRO A 128 7.84 -3.89 -8.22
C PRO A 128 6.50 -4.47 -7.75
N VAL A 129 6.50 -5.67 -7.15
CA VAL A 129 5.28 -6.27 -6.60
C VAL A 129 4.73 -5.40 -5.47
N LEU A 130 5.56 -5.02 -4.50
CA LEU A 130 5.17 -4.15 -3.39
C LEU A 130 4.67 -2.79 -3.90
N PHE A 131 5.33 -2.23 -4.90
CA PHE A 131 4.91 -0.99 -5.56
C PHE A 131 3.51 -1.13 -6.20
N LEU A 132 3.24 -2.22 -6.93
CA LEU A 132 1.94 -2.43 -7.56
C LEU A 132 0.83 -2.63 -6.53
N GLU A 133 1.09 -3.42 -5.49
CA GLU A 133 0.15 -3.71 -4.40
C GLU A 133 -0.25 -2.45 -3.64
N THR A 134 0.74 -1.66 -3.24
CA THR A 134 0.53 -0.39 -2.51
C THR A 134 -0.13 0.67 -3.39
N THR A 135 0.16 0.71 -4.70
CA THR A 135 -0.54 1.55 -5.67
C THR A 135 -2.01 1.16 -5.76
N PHE A 136 -2.28 -0.14 -5.91
CA PHE A 136 -3.65 -0.64 -5.94
C PHE A 136 -4.42 -0.33 -4.64
N LEU A 137 -3.82 -0.63 -3.48
CA LEU A 137 -4.39 -0.34 -2.16
C LEU A 137 -4.66 1.15 -1.97
N SER A 138 -3.73 2.03 -2.36
CA SER A 138 -3.92 3.48 -2.26
C SER A 138 -5.11 3.97 -3.10
N THR A 139 -5.23 3.47 -4.34
CA THR A 139 -6.35 3.75 -5.24
C THR A 139 -7.68 3.28 -4.64
N LEU A 140 -7.67 2.07 -4.08
CA LEU A 140 -8.82 1.40 -3.49
C LEU A 140 -9.30 2.10 -2.22
N TYR A 141 -8.40 2.45 -1.29
CA TYR A 141 -8.71 3.20 -0.09
C TYR A 141 -9.26 4.59 -0.41
N MET A 142 -8.74 5.27 -1.45
CA MET A 142 -9.29 6.55 -1.88
C MET A 142 -10.73 6.42 -2.42
N GLN A 143 -11.05 5.34 -3.11
CA GLN A 143 -12.42 5.08 -3.57
C GLN A 143 -13.37 4.79 -2.41
N LEU A 144 -12.94 3.96 -1.45
CA LEU A 144 -13.71 3.73 -0.22
C LEU A 144 -13.95 5.03 0.55
N TYR A 145 -12.91 5.84 0.73
CA TYR A 145 -13.02 7.13 1.42
C TYR A 145 -14.07 8.03 0.76
N LYS A 146 -14.08 8.11 -0.59
CA LYS A 146 -15.11 8.86 -1.33
C LYS A 146 -16.52 8.28 -1.13
N ILE A 147 -16.67 6.95 -1.10
CA ILE A 147 -17.97 6.30 -0.85
C ILE A 147 -18.51 6.71 0.53
N PHE A 148 -17.68 6.64 1.57
CA PHE A 148 -18.12 6.96 2.94
C PHE A 148 -18.32 8.46 3.16
N ARG A 149 -17.51 9.31 2.52
CA ARG A 149 -17.66 10.77 2.64
C ARG A 149 -18.84 11.34 1.89
N ASN A 150 -19.23 10.77 0.74
CA ASN A 150 -20.40 11.21 -0.02
C ASN A 150 -21.75 10.71 0.57
N LYS A 151 -21.75 10.13 1.77
CA LYS A 151 -22.96 9.83 2.55
C LYS A 151 -23.37 10.98 3.51
N GLY A 152 -22.80 12.17 3.35
CA GLY A 152 -23.21 13.40 4.05
C GLY A 152 -23.80 14.42 3.09
#